data_AF-A7S3Q8-F1
#
_entry.id   AF-A7S3Q8-F1
#
_cell.length_a   1.000
_cell.length_b   1.000
_cell.length_c   1.000
_cell.angle_alpha   90.00
_cell.angle_beta   90.00
_cell.angle_gamma   90.00
#
_symmetry.space_group_name_H-M   'P 1'
#
loop_
_entity.id
_entity.type
_entity.pdbx_description
1 polymer ?
#
loop_
_entity_poly.entity_id
_entity_poly.type
_entity_poly.pdbx_seq_one_letter_code
_entity_poly.pdbx_strand_id
1 'polypeptide(L)'
;GAPNYFPNSFSGPMDDVAKYSPSQFTVSGDCARYNSADDDNFTQVTTFWTKVLNDEERMRLVKNIAGHVKDAKDFIQKRCVQQFTKVHPDFGNGIARELQKHQVSG
;
A
#
# COMPACT_ATOMS: atom_id res chain seq x y z
N GLY A 1 -46.06 -20.98 4.33
CA GLY A 1 -44.66 -20.57 4.19
C GLY A 1 -44.54 -19.68 2.97
N ALA A 2 -43.67 -18.67 3.00
CA ALA A 2 -43.44 -17.79 1.85
C ALA A 2 -42.62 -18.54 0.77
N PRO A 3 -42.77 -18.18 -0.52
CA PRO A 3 -41.92 -18.72 -1.59
C PRO A 3 -40.44 -18.43 -1.33
N ASN A 4 -39.58 -19.43 -1.50
CA ASN A 4 -38.13 -19.33 -1.31
C ASN A 4 -37.36 -19.32 -2.63
N TYR A 5 -38.03 -19.01 -3.75
CA TYR A 5 -37.45 -18.92 -5.08
C TYR A 5 -37.97 -17.66 -5.81
N PHE A 6 -37.17 -17.15 -6.74
CA PHE A 6 -37.49 -15.97 -7.54
C PHE A 6 -37.14 -16.20 -9.02
N PRO A 7 -37.96 -15.72 -9.99
CA PRO A 7 -39.29 -15.13 -9.78
C PRO A 7 -40.31 -16.18 -9.30
N ASN A 8 -41.37 -15.75 -8.61
CA ASN A 8 -42.46 -16.63 -8.16
C ASN A 8 -43.84 -16.04 -8.50
N SER A 9 -44.86 -16.92 -8.62
CA SER A 9 -46.25 -16.56 -8.91
C SER A 9 -47.13 -16.49 -7.65
N PHE A 10 -46.53 -16.46 -6.47
CA PHE A 10 -47.21 -16.60 -5.18
C PHE A 10 -47.06 -15.35 -4.31
N SER A 11 -46.97 -14.17 -4.94
CA SER A 11 -46.87 -12.86 -4.27
C SER A 11 -45.73 -12.76 -3.25
N GLY A 12 -44.63 -13.47 -3.48
CA GLY A 12 -43.40 -13.30 -2.70
C GLY A 12 -42.72 -11.95 -2.95
N PRO A 13 -41.62 -11.64 -2.24
CA PRO A 13 -40.87 -10.39 -2.40
C PRO A 13 -40.46 -10.13 -3.86
N MET A 14 -40.47 -8.86 -4.26
CA MET A 14 -40.11 -8.38 -5.60
C MET A 14 -39.04 -7.29 -5.50
N ASP A 15 -38.10 -7.30 -6.43
CA ASP A 15 -37.06 -6.28 -6.52
C ASP A 15 -37.61 -4.96 -7.08
N ASP A 16 -37.17 -3.82 -6.53
CA ASP A 16 -37.42 -2.48 -7.06
C ASP A 16 -36.15 -1.94 -7.73
N VAL A 17 -35.94 -2.39 -8.96
CA VAL A 17 -34.75 -2.07 -9.76
C VAL A 17 -34.69 -0.56 -10.06
N ALA A 18 -35.83 0.12 -10.18
CA ALA A 18 -35.83 1.57 -10.43
C ALA A 18 -35.31 2.37 -9.23
N LYS A 19 -35.61 1.91 -8.01
CA LYS A 19 -35.20 2.59 -6.78
C LYS A 19 -33.83 2.19 -6.26
N TYR A 20 -33.41 0.94 -6.51
CA TYR A 20 -32.20 0.36 -5.89
C TYR A 20 -31.14 -0.09 -6.91
N SER A 21 -31.21 0.37 -8.16
CA SER A 21 -30.13 0.15 -9.13
C SER A 21 -28.84 0.84 -8.71
N PRO A 22 -27.68 0.18 -8.84
CA PRO A 22 -26.38 0.83 -8.71
C PRO A 22 -26.17 1.94 -9.73
N SER A 23 -25.28 2.88 -9.44
CA SER A 23 -24.85 3.89 -10.40
C SER A 23 -24.23 3.24 -11.65
N GLN A 24 -24.67 3.68 -12.82
CA GLN A 24 -24.14 3.21 -14.10
C GLN A 24 -22.84 3.93 -14.45
N PHE A 25 -21.86 3.18 -14.97
CA PHE A 25 -20.61 3.72 -15.51
C PHE A 25 -20.17 2.91 -16.73
N THR A 26 -19.48 3.56 -17.66
CA THR A 26 -18.96 2.94 -18.88
C THR A 26 -17.49 2.55 -18.67
N VAL A 27 -17.11 1.38 -19.15
CA VAL A 27 -15.71 0.92 -19.18
C VAL A 27 -15.24 0.74 -20.62
N SER A 28 -13.93 0.85 -20.83
CA SER A 28 -13.26 0.60 -22.11
C SER A 28 -11.91 -0.07 -21.87
N GLY A 29 -11.40 -0.78 -22.88
CA GLY A 29 -10.15 -1.55 -22.80
C GLY A 29 -10.35 -3.05 -23.04
N ASP A 30 -9.23 -3.77 -23.14
CA ASP A 30 -9.21 -5.22 -23.35
C ASP A 30 -9.38 -5.97 -22.02
N CYS A 31 -9.93 -7.17 -22.07
CA CYS A 31 -9.92 -8.07 -20.92
C CYS A 31 -8.52 -8.70 -20.78
N ALA A 32 -7.63 -8.04 -20.03
CA ALA A 32 -6.25 -8.46 -19.86
C ALA A 32 -5.74 -8.24 -18.42
N ARG A 33 -4.56 -8.80 -18.12
CA ARG A 33 -3.83 -8.52 -16.88
C ARG A 33 -2.92 -7.30 -17.10
N TYR A 34 -3.36 -6.14 -16.66
CA TYR A 34 -2.57 -4.91 -16.71
C TYR A 34 -1.51 -4.89 -15.60
N ASN A 35 -0.28 -4.56 -15.95
CA ASN A 35 0.80 -4.36 -14.98
C ASN A 35 0.78 -2.90 -14.50
N SER A 36 0.79 -2.70 -13.18
CA SER A 36 0.81 -1.38 -12.53
C SER A 36 2.07 -1.18 -11.67
N ALA A 37 3.12 -1.98 -11.90
CA ALA A 37 4.35 -1.91 -11.11
C ALA A 37 5.14 -0.61 -11.31
N ASP A 38 4.89 0.11 -12.41
CA ASP A 38 5.49 1.39 -12.78
C ASP A 38 4.62 2.61 -12.41
N ASP A 39 3.46 2.38 -11.78
CA ASP A 39 2.70 3.46 -11.15
C ASP A 39 3.57 4.23 -10.14
N ASP A 40 3.13 5.44 -9.80
CA ASP A 40 3.83 6.27 -8.84
C ASP A 40 3.74 5.70 -7.42
N ASN A 41 4.83 5.05 -7.02
CA ASN A 41 4.98 4.41 -5.72
C ASN A 41 5.67 5.30 -4.68
N PHE A 42 6.10 6.52 -5.04
CA PHE A 42 7.02 7.31 -4.20
C PHE A 42 6.46 8.68 -3.81
N THR A 43 5.73 9.38 -4.67
CA THR A 43 5.32 10.77 -4.41
C THR A 43 4.52 10.93 -3.13
N GLN A 44 3.50 10.11 -2.90
CA GLN A 44 2.68 10.22 -1.69
C GLN A 44 3.50 9.91 -0.42
N VAL A 45 4.44 8.97 -0.51
CA VAL A 45 5.32 8.61 0.61
C VAL A 45 6.32 9.73 0.88
N THR A 46 6.80 10.41 -0.15
CA THR A 46 7.63 11.62 -0.01
C THR A 46 6.85 12.72 0.69
N THR A 47 5.57 12.92 0.36
CA THR A 47 4.70 13.87 1.08
C THR A 47 4.55 13.48 2.54
N PHE A 48 4.29 12.22 2.85
CA PHE A 48 4.21 11.74 4.23
C PHE A 48 5.51 12.02 5.00
N TRP A 49 6.65 11.63 4.42
CA TRP A 49 7.97 11.87 5.03
C TRP A 49 8.25 13.35 5.25
N THR A 50 8.04 14.19 4.23
CA THR A 50 8.51 15.59 4.23
C THR A 50 7.52 16.58 4.86
N LYS A 51 6.22 16.31 4.81
CA LYS A 51 5.16 17.26 5.18
C LYS A 51 4.31 16.82 6.37
N VAL A 52 4.25 15.52 6.68
CA VAL A 52 3.45 15.01 7.79
C VAL A 52 4.32 14.75 9.01
N LEU A 53 5.45 14.07 8.83
CA LEU A 53 6.33 13.71 9.94
C LEU A 53 7.23 14.87 10.36
N ASN A 54 7.38 15.04 11.68
CA ASN A 54 8.46 15.83 12.26
C ASN A 54 9.76 15.02 12.38
N ASP A 55 10.86 15.68 12.75
CA ASP A 55 12.19 15.05 12.78
C ASP A 55 12.30 13.91 13.80
N GLU A 56 11.64 14.00 14.95
CA GLU A 56 11.65 12.93 15.93
C GLU A 56 10.90 11.68 15.43
N GLU A 57 9.77 11.88 14.76
CA GLU A 57 8.99 10.81 14.15
C GLU A 57 9.76 10.15 13.01
N ARG A 58 10.45 10.93 12.18
CA ARG A 58 11.36 10.42 11.15
C ARG A 58 12.46 9.55 11.74
N MET A 59 13.09 10.01 12.82
CA MET A 59 14.13 9.23 13.52
C MET A 59 13.57 7.92 14.07
N ARG A 60 12.39 7.94 14.71
CA ARG A 60 11.73 6.72 15.21
C ARG A 60 11.39 5.76 14.08
N LEU A 61 10.85 6.26 12.98
CA LEU A 61 10.50 5.47 11.80
C LEU A 61 11.74 4.77 11.20
N VAL A 62 12.82 5.52 11.01
CA VAL A 62 14.10 5.00 10.52
C VAL A 62 14.64 3.89 11.44
N LYS A 63 14.65 4.11 12.76
CA LYS A 63 15.11 3.12 13.74
C LYS A 63 14.26 1.86 13.72
N ASN A 64 12.94 2.00 13.64
CA ASN A 64 12.02 0.87 13.60
C ASN A 64 12.24 0.01 12.35
N ILE A 65 12.40 0.64 11.18
CA ILE A 65 12.65 -0.07 9.93
C ILE A 65 14.01 -0.78 9.98
N ALA A 66 15.08 -0.07 10.33
CA ALA A 66 16.42 -0.65 10.40
C ALA A 66 16.52 -1.77 11.44
N GLY A 67 15.89 -1.60 12.61
CA GLY A 67 15.87 -2.57 13.69
C GLY A 67 15.21 -3.89 13.33
N HIS A 68 14.29 -3.90 12.36
CA HIS A 68 13.70 -5.12 11.81
C HIS A 68 14.49 -5.65 10.60
N VAL A 69 14.91 -4.77 9.69
CA VAL A 69 15.59 -5.15 8.44
C VAL A 69 17.00 -5.70 8.68
N LYS A 70 17.63 -5.39 9.81
CA LYS A 70 18.99 -5.85 10.17
C LYS A 70 19.20 -7.37 10.08
N ASP A 71 18.15 -8.16 10.26
CA ASP A 71 18.23 -9.63 10.29
C ASP A 71 18.04 -10.26 8.89
N ALA A 72 17.77 -9.44 7.86
CA ALA A 72 17.67 -9.89 6.47
C ALA A 72 19.06 -10.01 5.82
N LYS A 73 19.17 -10.75 4.71
CA LYS A 73 20.40 -10.84 3.91
C LYS A 73 20.81 -9.47 3.36
N ASP A 74 22.11 -9.21 3.26
CA ASP A 74 22.67 -7.92 2.80
C ASP A 74 22.06 -7.36 1.52
N PHE A 75 21.81 -8.19 0.51
CA PHE A 75 21.23 -7.72 -0.75
C PHE A 75 19.77 -7.26 -0.57
N ILE A 76 19.04 -7.84 0.37
CA ILE A 76 17.68 -7.42 0.74
C ILE A 76 17.74 -6.09 1.49
N GLN A 77 18.69 -5.94 2.43
CA GLN A 77 18.93 -4.68 3.12
C GLN A 77 19.26 -3.55 2.13
N LYS A 78 20.18 -3.80 1.19
CA LYS A 78 20.54 -2.85 0.12
C LYS A 78 19.34 -2.48 -0.75
N ARG A 79 18.52 -3.45 -1.16
CA ARG A 79 17.30 -3.19 -1.93
C ARG A 79 16.30 -2.35 -1.14
N CYS A 80 16.14 -2.62 0.16
CA CYS A 80 15.28 -1.86 1.06
C CYS A 80 15.72 -0.39 1.12
N VAL A 81 17.00 -0.14 1.40
CA VAL A 81 17.59 1.21 1.41
C VAL A 81 17.33 1.91 0.07
N GLN A 82 17.57 1.25 -1.06
CA GLN A 82 17.34 1.83 -2.39
C GLN A 82 15.87 2.26 -2.61
N GLN A 83 14.89 1.49 -2.13
CA GLN A 83 13.48 1.90 -2.25
C GLN A 83 13.19 3.14 -1.40
N PHE A 84 13.71 3.21 -0.18
CA PHE A 84 13.52 4.38 0.68
C PHE A 84 14.33 5.61 0.21
N THR A 85 15.45 5.42 -0.49
CA THR A 85 16.15 6.51 -1.17
C THR A 85 15.31 7.14 -2.28
N LYS A 86 14.52 6.34 -3.02
CA LYS A 86 13.59 6.87 -4.04
C LYS A 86 12.47 7.72 -3.45
N VAL A 87 12.10 7.46 -2.19
CA VAL A 87 11.17 8.31 -1.43
C VAL A 87 11.83 9.62 -1.04
N HIS A 88 12.99 9.55 -0.38
CA HIS A 88 13.78 10.72 -0.02
C HIS A 88 15.23 10.31 0.31
N PRO A 89 16.27 11.07 -0.13
CA PRO A 89 17.66 10.74 0.17
C PRO A 89 17.94 10.54 1.66
N ASP A 90 17.46 11.46 2.51
CA ASP A 90 17.66 11.36 3.97
C ASP A 90 16.97 10.14 4.59
N PHE A 91 15.85 9.68 4.01
CA PHE A 91 15.16 8.51 4.52
C PHE A 91 15.99 7.25 4.29
N GLY A 92 16.45 7.04 3.04
CA GLY A 92 17.36 5.95 2.72
C GLY A 92 18.69 6.01 3.49
N ASN A 93 19.31 7.19 3.57
CA ASN A 93 20.57 7.40 4.29
C ASN A 93 20.42 7.13 5.79
N GLY A 94 19.29 7.54 6.39
CA GLY A 94 18.99 7.25 7.79
C GLY A 94 18.93 5.74 8.06
N ILE A 95 18.21 4.99 7.23
CA ILE A 95 18.10 3.53 7.36
C ILE A 95 19.48 2.88 7.17
N ALA A 96 20.25 3.29 6.16
CA ALA A 96 21.58 2.75 5.92
C ALA A 96 22.52 2.95 7.12
N ARG A 97 22.48 4.14 7.73
CA ARG A 97 23.28 4.46 8.91
C ARG A 97 22.89 3.63 10.13
N GLU A 98 21.58 3.43 10.38
CA GLU A 98 21.14 2.59 11.50
C GLU A 98 21.47 1.11 11.28
N LEU A 99 21.37 0.59 10.05
CA LEU A 99 21.78 -0.78 9.72
C LEU A 99 23.28 -1.01 9.99
N GLN A 100 24.14 -0.07 9.61
CA GLN A 100 25.57 -0.15 9.90
C GLN A 100 25.86 -0.25 11.40
N LYS A 101 25.12 0.49 12.24
CA LYS A 101 25.28 0.38 13.70
C LYS A 101 24.95 -1.02 14.22
N HIS A 102 23.91 -1.65 13.68
CA HIS A 102 23.54 -3.01 14.08
C HIS A 102 24.58 -4.05 13.66
N GLN A 103 25.23 -3.87 12.51
CA GLN A 103 26.28 -4.77 12.02
C GLN A 103 27.59 -4.66 12.80
N VAL A 104 27.87 -3.50 13.39
CA VAL A 104 29.07 -3.28 14.24
C VAL A 104 28.82 -3.74 15.69
N SER A 105 27.56 -3.88 16.12
CA SER A 105 27.20 -4.20 17.50
C SER A 105 26.83 -5.68 17.74
N GLY A 106 26.81 -6.51 16.69
CA GLY A 106 26.52 -7.94 16.75
C GLY A 106 27.75 -8.76 16.40
#